data_AF-A0A1I6L7D4-F1
#
_entry.id   AF-A0A1I6L7D4-F1
#
_cell.length_a   1.000
_cell.length_b   1.000
_cell.length_c   1.000
_cell.angle_alpha   90.00
_cell.angle_beta   90.00
_cell.angle_gamma   90.00
#
_symmetry.space_group_name_H-M   'P 1'
#
loop_
_entity.id
_entity.type
_entity.pdbx_description
1 polymer ?
#
loop_
_entity_poly.entity_id
_entity_poly.type
_entity_poly.pdbx_seq_one_letter_code
_entity_poly.pdbx_strand_id
1 'polypeptide(L)'
;MVDDVDAHEGVDDVPAQEGVAEAFTDLAGWAADSSPLYERISRIVADDPDLLELAAAVPEDRSTANVFLAAVQCLLLRGTDHPLADYYPSVTETPREPDDALSDRLRDFCETYEDDLRPLLTTRRTQTNSVRRTAALYPAISHVARQVDGPLALVELGPSAGLNLLFDRYRYEFGDRTAGPADAPATVRTTVRGDEDPPLPDDPPAVHSRVGIDLNPMDVTDRDDADWLRALVWPEHDERRRTLEGAIETAQRDPPNLVTGDLLEDLPAVLADVPDDVPVCLFDTLVLYQVPEAVREQLDETVREFAARRPLHWLAGETVFGDQDGIRLEWTRAEDGTVRTDLLAAFEQHGDWVEWRPDDDAA
;
A
#
# COMPACT_ATOMS: atom_id res chain seq x y z
N MET A 1 21.82 36.52 20.52
CA MET A 1 21.05 37.72 20.10
C MET A 1 20.99 37.71 18.59
N VAL A 2 20.02 36.96 18.07
CA VAL A 2 19.29 37.02 16.78
C VAL A 2 18.34 35.81 16.93
N ASP A 3 17.27 35.98 17.70
CA ASP A 3 15.89 36.24 17.25
C ASP A 3 15.14 34.92 17.05
N ASP A 4 14.44 34.56 18.14
CA ASP A 4 13.23 33.74 18.12
C ASP A 4 12.27 34.28 17.06
N VAL A 5 11.78 33.41 16.18
CA VAL A 5 10.56 33.65 15.44
C VAL A 5 9.58 32.56 15.85
N ASP A 6 8.87 32.88 16.94
CA ASP A 6 7.48 32.45 17.11
C ASP A 6 6.70 32.88 15.87
N ALA A 7 6.02 31.94 15.23
CA ALA A 7 4.96 32.21 14.26
C ALA A 7 3.86 31.16 14.40
N HIS A 8 3.25 31.12 15.59
CA HIS A 8 1.83 30.81 15.71
C HIS A 8 1.02 32.06 15.35
N GLU A 9 0.74 32.29 14.07
CA GLU A 9 -0.36 33.16 13.63
C GLU A 9 -0.94 32.65 12.30
N GLY A 10 -2.26 32.38 12.29
CA GLY A 10 -3.05 32.26 11.06
C GLY A 10 -3.43 30.85 10.61
N VAL A 11 -4.01 30.01 11.48
CA VAL A 11 -4.99 29.03 10.98
C VAL A 11 -6.23 29.83 10.69
N ASP A 12 -6.33 30.36 9.47
CA ASP A 12 -7.61 30.79 8.94
C ASP A 12 -8.52 29.56 9.01
N ASP A 13 -9.68 29.73 9.64
CA ASP A 13 -10.76 28.76 9.70
C ASP A 13 -11.29 28.59 8.28
N VAL A 14 -10.54 27.86 7.45
CA VAL A 14 -10.96 27.40 6.13
C VAL A 14 -12.26 26.65 6.40
N PRO A 15 -13.42 27.11 5.89
CA PRO A 15 -14.68 26.41 6.09
C PRO A 15 -14.45 24.94 5.77
N ALA A 16 -14.92 24.01 6.61
CA ALA A 16 -14.64 22.57 6.44
C ALA A 16 -14.90 22.07 5.00
N GLN A 17 -15.82 22.71 4.27
CA GLN A 17 -16.09 22.43 2.85
C GLN A 17 -15.00 22.89 1.87
N GLU A 18 -14.28 23.99 2.13
CA GLU A 18 -13.21 24.49 1.26
C GLU A 18 -11.98 23.56 1.30
N GLY A 19 -11.63 23.00 2.46
CA GLY A 19 -10.59 21.95 2.55
C GLY A 19 -11.01 20.62 1.90
N VAL A 20 -12.29 20.27 1.95
CA VAL A 20 -12.83 19.08 1.25
C VAL A 20 -12.79 19.28 -0.27
N ALA A 21 -13.18 20.44 -0.77
CA ALA A 21 -13.14 20.76 -2.20
C ALA A 21 -11.72 20.76 -2.76
N GLU A 22 -10.74 21.28 -2.00
CA GLU A 22 -9.32 21.22 -2.37
C GLU A 22 -8.83 19.77 -2.50
N ALA A 23 -9.20 18.88 -1.56
CA ALA A 23 -8.83 17.46 -1.63
C ALA A 23 -9.32 16.76 -2.90
N PHE A 24 -10.51 17.10 -3.41
CA PHE A 24 -11.00 16.58 -4.69
C PHE A 24 -10.33 17.26 -5.89
N THR A 25 -10.01 18.55 -5.80
CA THR A 25 -9.29 19.27 -6.87
C THR A 25 -7.88 18.68 -7.06
N ASP A 26 -7.18 18.40 -5.98
CA ASP A 26 -5.86 17.76 -5.99
C ASP A 26 -5.96 16.36 -6.59
N LEU A 27 -6.91 15.54 -6.13
CA LEU A 27 -7.09 14.19 -6.64
C LEU A 27 -7.47 14.18 -8.14
N ALA A 28 -8.23 15.17 -8.61
CA ALA A 28 -8.50 15.31 -10.04
C ALA A 28 -7.21 15.55 -10.84
N GLY A 29 -6.26 16.33 -10.30
CA GLY A 29 -4.94 16.52 -10.89
C GLY A 29 -4.15 15.20 -10.99
N TRP A 30 -4.13 14.42 -9.92
CA TRP A 30 -3.48 13.10 -9.88
C TRP A 30 -4.13 12.08 -10.82
N ALA A 31 -5.46 12.17 -11.02
CA ALA A 31 -6.21 11.21 -11.82
C ALA A 31 -6.16 11.47 -13.33
N ALA A 32 -5.77 12.66 -13.78
CA ALA A 32 -5.93 13.11 -15.17
C ALA A 32 -5.36 12.15 -16.23
N ASP A 33 -4.21 11.54 -15.97
CA ASP A 33 -3.55 10.62 -16.92
C ASP A 33 -3.81 9.13 -16.62
N SER A 34 -4.60 8.82 -15.59
CA SER A 34 -4.72 7.45 -15.05
C SER A 34 -6.16 6.96 -14.88
N SER A 35 -7.10 7.84 -14.56
CA SER A 35 -8.52 7.54 -14.39
C SER A 35 -9.38 8.73 -14.81
N PRO A 36 -9.78 8.80 -16.09
CA PRO A 36 -10.67 9.84 -16.59
C PRO A 36 -12.00 9.90 -15.81
N LEU A 37 -12.50 8.75 -15.31
CA LEU A 37 -13.70 8.73 -14.48
C LEU A 37 -13.48 9.44 -13.15
N TYR A 38 -12.44 9.07 -12.39
CA TYR A 38 -12.18 9.70 -11.09
C TYR A 38 -11.75 11.14 -11.21
N GLU A 39 -11.04 11.51 -12.27
CA GLU A 39 -10.77 12.91 -12.61
C GLU A 39 -12.08 13.69 -12.75
N ARG A 40 -13.03 13.18 -13.54
CA ARG A 40 -14.31 13.84 -13.78
C ARG A 40 -15.19 13.90 -12.54
N ILE A 41 -15.32 12.78 -11.80
CA ILE A 41 -16.10 12.72 -10.55
C ILE A 41 -15.53 13.71 -9.54
N SER A 42 -14.21 13.77 -9.38
CA SER A 42 -13.59 14.65 -8.39
C SER A 42 -13.85 16.13 -8.68
N ARG A 43 -13.81 16.55 -9.95
CA ARG A 43 -14.21 17.91 -10.33
C ARG A 43 -15.69 18.19 -10.06
N ILE A 44 -16.57 17.21 -10.33
CA ILE A 44 -17.99 17.35 -10.03
C ILE A 44 -18.20 17.55 -8.52
N VAL A 45 -17.58 16.72 -7.69
CA VAL A 45 -17.71 16.83 -6.23
C VAL A 45 -17.14 18.15 -5.71
N ALA A 46 -15.99 18.60 -6.23
CA ALA A 46 -15.38 19.88 -5.82
C ALA A 46 -16.30 21.10 -6.07
N ASP A 47 -17.17 21.03 -7.08
CA ASP A 47 -18.09 22.11 -7.47
C ASP A 47 -19.52 21.96 -6.90
N ASP A 48 -19.83 20.87 -6.18
CA ASP A 48 -21.19 20.51 -5.73
C ASP A 48 -21.33 20.54 -4.19
N PRO A 49 -22.02 21.56 -3.62
CA PRO A 49 -22.14 21.71 -2.16
C PRO A 49 -22.76 20.53 -1.44
N ASP A 50 -23.73 19.83 -2.07
CA ASP A 50 -24.44 18.71 -1.43
C ASP A 50 -23.52 17.48 -1.36
N LEU A 51 -22.72 17.26 -2.41
CA LEU A 51 -21.71 16.19 -2.42
C LEU A 51 -20.56 16.48 -1.45
N LEU A 52 -20.12 17.75 -1.33
CA LEU A 52 -19.14 18.16 -0.33
C LEU A 52 -19.63 17.94 1.10
N GLU A 53 -20.91 18.23 1.38
CA GLU A 53 -21.51 17.95 2.69
C GLU A 53 -21.51 16.45 3.02
N LEU A 54 -21.84 15.59 2.05
CA LEU A 54 -21.75 14.14 2.24
C LEU A 54 -20.29 13.69 2.45
N ALA A 55 -19.35 14.17 1.64
CA ALA A 55 -17.94 13.83 1.73
C ALA A 55 -17.31 14.29 3.06
N ALA A 56 -17.77 15.40 3.63
CA ALA A 56 -17.34 15.88 4.95
C ALA A 56 -17.71 14.94 6.11
N ALA A 57 -18.48 13.87 5.87
CA ALA A 57 -18.66 12.79 6.84
C ALA A 57 -17.39 11.96 7.07
N VAL A 58 -16.39 12.06 6.18
CA VAL A 58 -15.09 11.41 6.37
C VAL A 58 -14.30 12.14 7.46
N PRO A 59 -13.80 11.43 8.49
CA PRO A 59 -12.94 12.05 9.51
C PRO A 59 -11.69 12.71 8.93
N GLU A 60 -11.28 13.84 9.54
CA GLU A 60 -10.15 14.67 9.09
C GLU A 60 -8.80 13.94 9.06
N ASP A 61 -8.65 12.85 9.82
CA ASP A 61 -7.43 12.01 9.85
C ASP A 61 -7.35 11.01 8.67
N ARG A 62 -8.18 11.19 7.62
CA ARG A 62 -8.29 10.30 6.47
C ARG A 62 -8.31 11.08 5.16
N SER A 63 -8.00 10.38 4.07
CA SER A 63 -8.11 10.96 2.74
C SER A 63 -9.57 11.02 2.28
N THR A 64 -10.21 12.18 2.46
CA THR A 64 -11.63 12.40 2.14
C THR A 64 -12.00 11.98 0.72
N ALA A 65 -11.25 12.45 -0.30
CA ALA A 65 -11.54 12.14 -1.70
C ALA A 65 -11.41 10.64 -2.00
N ASN A 66 -10.34 9.99 -1.54
CA ASN A 66 -10.15 8.55 -1.77
C ASN A 66 -11.20 7.70 -1.07
N VAL A 67 -11.56 8.02 0.18
CA VAL A 67 -12.59 7.28 0.93
C VAL A 67 -13.96 7.45 0.29
N PHE A 68 -14.30 8.66 -0.17
CA PHE A 68 -15.57 8.93 -0.86
C PHE A 68 -15.69 8.12 -2.16
N LEU A 69 -14.67 8.19 -3.02
CA LEU A 69 -14.66 7.46 -4.29
C LEU A 69 -14.73 5.94 -4.09
N ALA A 70 -13.97 5.42 -3.11
CA ALA A 70 -14.02 4.01 -2.74
C ALA A 70 -15.38 3.60 -2.16
N ALA A 71 -16.04 4.45 -1.37
CA ALA A 71 -17.38 4.14 -0.84
C ALA A 71 -18.41 3.99 -1.97
N VAL A 72 -18.42 4.92 -2.93
CA VAL A 72 -19.28 4.84 -4.13
C VAL A 72 -18.98 3.55 -4.90
N GLN A 73 -17.70 3.30 -5.22
CA GLN A 73 -17.32 2.09 -5.95
C GLN A 73 -17.65 0.81 -5.18
N CYS A 74 -17.51 0.78 -3.86
CA CYS A 74 -17.80 -0.39 -3.03
C CYS A 74 -19.26 -0.80 -3.12
N LEU A 75 -20.19 0.15 -3.06
CA LEU A 75 -21.62 -0.12 -3.23
C LEU A 75 -21.93 -0.63 -4.65
N LEU A 76 -21.33 -0.02 -5.68
CA LEU A 76 -21.51 -0.50 -7.06
C LEU A 76 -20.97 -1.92 -7.27
N LEU A 77 -19.79 -2.24 -6.72
CA LEU A 77 -19.21 -3.59 -6.75
C LEU A 77 -20.06 -4.62 -6.00
N ARG A 78 -20.79 -4.20 -4.96
CA ARG A 78 -21.75 -5.03 -4.22
C ARG A 78 -23.05 -5.30 -4.98
N GLY A 79 -23.21 -4.71 -6.17
CA GLY A 79 -24.33 -4.96 -7.07
C GLY A 79 -25.52 -4.02 -6.88
N THR A 80 -25.29 -2.82 -6.35
CA THR A 80 -26.32 -1.79 -6.28
C THR A 80 -26.86 -1.47 -7.69
N ASP A 81 -28.18 -1.58 -7.87
CA ASP A 81 -28.84 -1.30 -9.15
C ASP A 81 -28.99 0.21 -9.35
N HIS A 82 -28.04 0.80 -10.09
CA HIS A 82 -28.04 2.21 -10.40
C HIS A 82 -27.32 2.53 -11.72
N PRO A 83 -27.82 3.46 -12.55
CA PRO A 83 -27.17 3.85 -13.81
C PRO A 83 -25.77 4.45 -13.68
N LEU A 84 -25.32 4.78 -12.47
CA LEU A 84 -23.94 5.20 -12.22
C LEU A 84 -22.94 4.06 -12.50
N ALA A 85 -23.36 2.79 -12.31
CA ALA A 85 -22.57 1.61 -12.63
C ALA A 85 -22.09 1.59 -14.09
N ASP A 86 -22.88 2.15 -15.01
CA ASP A 86 -22.55 2.22 -16.44
C ASP A 86 -21.23 2.93 -16.73
N TYR A 87 -20.76 3.81 -15.84
CA TYR A 87 -19.50 4.55 -16.03
C TYR A 87 -18.29 3.80 -15.52
N TYR A 88 -18.45 2.80 -14.65
CA TYR A 88 -17.36 2.16 -13.92
C TYR A 88 -16.81 0.94 -14.70
N PRO A 89 -15.62 1.02 -15.32
CA PRO A 89 -14.99 -0.16 -15.93
C PRO A 89 -14.69 -1.30 -14.95
N SER A 90 -14.69 -1.04 -13.63
CA SER A 90 -14.66 -2.06 -12.58
C SER A 90 -15.93 -2.91 -12.49
N VAL A 91 -17.05 -2.43 -13.03
CA VAL A 91 -18.38 -2.99 -12.81
C VAL A 91 -19.02 -3.45 -14.13
N THR A 92 -18.73 -2.78 -15.25
CA THR A 92 -19.29 -3.09 -16.57
C THR A 92 -18.21 -3.31 -17.63
N GLU A 93 -18.47 -4.23 -18.57
CA GLU A 93 -17.57 -4.51 -19.70
C GLU A 93 -17.60 -3.41 -20.78
N THR A 94 -18.67 -2.62 -20.83
CA THR A 94 -18.83 -1.53 -21.81
C THR A 94 -19.08 -0.22 -21.08
N PRO A 95 -18.05 0.38 -20.46
CA PRO A 95 -18.20 1.61 -19.70
C PRO A 95 -18.61 2.76 -20.63
N ARG A 96 -19.52 3.59 -20.13
CA ARG A 96 -19.90 4.86 -20.73
C ARG A 96 -18.81 5.90 -20.42
N GLU A 97 -18.47 6.71 -21.41
CA GLU A 97 -17.57 7.84 -21.22
C GLU A 97 -18.10 8.85 -20.18
N PRO A 98 -17.24 9.50 -19.36
CA PRO A 98 -17.62 10.51 -18.37
C PRO A 98 -18.25 11.79 -18.96
N ASP A 99 -19.48 11.69 -19.44
CA ASP A 99 -20.22 12.77 -20.11
C ASP A 99 -21.03 13.67 -19.16
N ASP A 100 -21.78 14.62 -19.73
CA ASP A 100 -22.52 15.64 -18.97
C ASP A 100 -23.60 15.05 -18.04
N ALA A 101 -24.07 13.82 -18.29
CA ALA A 101 -25.06 13.16 -17.44
C ALA A 101 -24.45 12.53 -16.17
N LEU A 102 -23.11 12.45 -16.08
CA LEU A 102 -22.44 11.86 -14.92
C LEU A 102 -22.73 12.65 -13.63
N SER A 103 -22.82 13.98 -13.70
CA SER A 103 -23.10 14.82 -12.53
C SER A 103 -24.46 14.49 -11.91
N ASP A 104 -25.51 14.45 -12.73
CA ASP A 104 -26.87 14.16 -12.24
C ASP A 104 -26.96 12.74 -11.68
N ARG A 105 -26.29 11.76 -12.32
CA ARG A 105 -26.27 10.37 -11.85
C ARG A 105 -25.46 10.17 -10.58
N LEU A 106 -24.36 10.92 -10.39
CA LEU A 106 -23.60 10.86 -9.14
C LEU A 106 -24.43 11.42 -7.98
N ARG A 107 -25.08 12.57 -8.19
CA ARG A 107 -25.99 13.17 -7.22
C ARG A 107 -27.13 12.23 -6.84
N ASP A 108 -27.85 11.71 -7.84
CA ASP A 108 -28.95 10.76 -7.64
C ASP A 108 -28.50 9.51 -6.87
N PHE A 109 -27.32 8.98 -7.17
CA PHE A 109 -26.74 7.85 -6.43
C PHE A 109 -26.46 8.21 -4.97
N CYS A 110 -25.77 9.33 -4.72
CA CYS A 110 -25.40 9.76 -3.38
C CYS A 110 -26.63 10.07 -2.51
N GLU A 111 -27.67 10.69 -3.08
CA GLU A 111 -28.95 10.92 -2.39
C GLU A 111 -29.70 9.60 -2.14
N THR A 112 -29.76 8.71 -3.13
CA THR A 112 -30.52 7.45 -3.01
C THR A 112 -29.89 6.48 -2.01
N TYR A 113 -28.55 6.42 -1.96
CA TYR A 113 -27.78 5.46 -1.15
C TYR A 113 -27.04 6.13 0.02
N GLU A 114 -27.51 7.30 0.47
CA GLU A 114 -26.86 8.06 1.55
C GLU A 114 -26.69 7.24 2.83
N ASP A 115 -27.73 6.51 3.24
CA ASP A 115 -27.75 5.67 4.44
C ASP A 115 -26.73 4.50 4.37
N ASP A 116 -26.43 4.02 3.16
CA ASP A 116 -25.44 2.97 2.92
C ASP A 116 -24.01 3.55 2.80
N LEU A 117 -23.88 4.77 2.27
CA LEU A 117 -22.60 5.46 2.11
C LEU A 117 -22.05 5.95 3.46
N ARG A 118 -22.88 6.56 4.32
CA ARG A 118 -22.43 7.17 5.58
C ARG A 118 -21.62 6.24 6.49
N PRO A 119 -22.01 4.96 6.69
CA PRO A 119 -21.18 4.01 7.45
C PRO A 119 -19.81 3.81 6.83
N LEU A 120 -19.71 3.69 5.50
CA LEU A 120 -18.42 3.52 4.82
C LEU A 120 -17.54 4.77 5.00
N LEU A 121 -18.10 5.96 4.76
CA LEU A 121 -17.38 7.23 4.88
C LEU A 121 -16.82 7.46 6.29
N THR A 122 -17.61 7.11 7.32
CA THR A 122 -17.25 7.36 8.72
C THR A 122 -16.31 6.30 9.31
N THR A 123 -16.33 5.06 8.81
CA THR A 123 -15.58 3.95 9.43
C THR A 123 -14.37 3.47 8.63
N ARG A 124 -14.40 3.58 7.30
CA ARG A 124 -13.35 3.03 6.45
C ARG A 124 -12.18 3.99 6.25
N ARG A 125 -11.01 3.42 5.95
CA ARG A 125 -9.74 4.13 5.69
C ARG A 125 -9.16 3.71 4.34
N THR A 126 -8.45 4.63 3.69
CA THR A 126 -7.62 4.29 2.53
C THR A 126 -6.53 3.30 2.94
N GLN A 127 -6.24 2.34 2.07
CA GLN A 127 -5.12 1.41 2.20
C GLN A 127 -4.23 1.56 0.97
N THR A 128 -2.95 1.85 1.17
CA THR A 128 -1.99 2.15 0.09
C THR A 128 -1.04 1.00 -0.21
N ASN A 129 -1.23 -0.15 0.44
CA ASN A 129 -0.44 -1.36 0.19
C ASN A 129 -0.73 -1.88 -1.23
N SER A 130 0.32 -2.21 -1.98
CA SER A 130 0.22 -2.74 -3.34
C SER A 130 0.96 -4.07 -3.43
N VAL A 131 0.22 -5.13 -3.75
CA VAL A 131 0.76 -6.49 -3.95
C VAL A 131 1.93 -6.49 -4.93
N ARG A 132 1.89 -5.62 -5.94
CA ARG A 132 2.93 -5.54 -6.97
C ARG A 132 4.28 -5.05 -6.43
N ARG A 133 4.34 -4.41 -5.26
CA ARG A 133 5.62 -4.10 -4.58
C ARG A 133 6.39 -5.34 -4.16
N THR A 134 5.75 -6.51 -4.12
CA THR A 134 6.46 -7.79 -3.99
C THR A 134 7.45 -8.05 -5.12
N ALA A 135 7.36 -7.35 -6.26
CA ALA A 135 8.40 -7.35 -7.29
C ALA A 135 9.76 -6.81 -6.78
N ALA A 136 9.78 -5.91 -5.81
CA ALA A 136 11.01 -5.50 -5.13
C ALA A 136 11.35 -6.41 -3.94
N LEU A 137 10.33 -6.90 -3.23
CA LEU A 137 10.53 -7.76 -2.05
C LEU A 137 11.02 -9.16 -2.40
N TYR A 138 10.53 -9.80 -3.46
CA TYR A 138 10.97 -11.15 -3.84
C TYR A 138 12.48 -11.23 -4.07
N PRO A 139 13.11 -10.36 -4.88
CA PRO A 139 14.56 -10.36 -5.02
C PRO A 139 15.28 -9.95 -3.73
N ALA A 140 14.76 -8.98 -2.98
CA ALA A 140 15.40 -8.52 -1.74
C ALA A 140 15.37 -9.58 -0.62
N ILE A 141 14.23 -10.23 -0.38
CA ILE A 141 14.11 -11.33 0.58
C ILE A 141 14.93 -12.53 0.09
N SER A 142 14.99 -12.79 -1.22
CA SER A 142 15.89 -13.81 -1.78
C SER A 142 17.37 -13.47 -1.57
N HIS A 143 17.73 -12.17 -1.60
CA HIS A 143 19.07 -11.72 -1.27
C HIS A 143 19.38 -11.97 0.20
N VAL A 144 18.49 -11.58 1.12
CA VAL A 144 18.61 -11.85 2.56
C VAL A 144 18.73 -13.34 2.85
N ALA A 145 17.89 -14.17 2.24
CA ALA A 145 17.87 -15.61 2.45
C ALA A 145 19.17 -16.33 2.07
N ARG A 146 19.99 -15.75 1.17
CA ARG A 146 21.31 -16.31 0.83
C ARG A 146 22.39 -16.02 1.89
N GLN A 147 22.11 -15.10 2.81
CA GLN A 147 23.07 -14.63 3.82
C GLN A 147 22.85 -15.29 5.19
N VAL A 148 21.80 -16.11 5.32
CA VAL A 148 21.40 -16.75 6.57
C VAL A 148 21.14 -18.23 6.37
N ASP A 149 21.27 -19.00 7.45
CA ASP A 149 20.90 -20.40 7.47
C ASP A 149 19.45 -20.58 7.93
N GLY A 150 18.67 -21.38 7.19
CA GLY A 150 17.31 -21.76 7.56
C GLY A 150 16.21 -20.84 7.02
N PRO A 151 14.93 -21.13 7.38
CA PRO A 151 13.78 -20.36 6.93
C PRO A 151 13.66 -19.01 7.63
N LEU A 152 13.18 -17.99 6.93
CA LEU A 152 12.99 -16.63 7.47
C LEU A 152 11.68 -16.50 8.24
N ALA A 153 11.72 -15.85 9.41
CA ALA A 153 10.53 -15.26 10.02
C ALA A 153 10.30 -13.87 9.41
N LEU A 154 9.16 -13.70 8.74
CA LEU A 154 8.78 -12.44 8.11
C LEU A 154 7.96 -11.57 9.08
N VAL A 155 8.34 -10.30 9.19
CA VAL A 155 7.59 -9.28 9.93
C VAL A 155 7.35 -8.09 9.00
N GLU A 156 6.09 -7.73 8.72
CA GLU A 156 5.74 -6.54 7.92
C GLU A 156 5.20 -5.42 8.83
N LEU A 157 5.70 -4.19 8.66
CA LEU A 157 5.13 -2.99 9.30
C LEU A 157 4.14 -2.31 8.33
N GLY A 158 2.93 -2.01 8.79
CA GLY A 158 1.86 -1.45 7.94
C GLY A 158 1.39 -2.40 6.82
N PRO A 159 1.14 -3.69 7.09
CA PRO A 159 0.77 -4.69 6.08
C PRO A 159 -0.61 -4.48 5.45
N SER A 160 -1.48 -3.65 6.03
CA SER A 160 -2.90 -3.60 5.69
C SER A 160 -3.55 -5.00 5.84
N ALA A 161 -3.73 -5.72 4.73
CA ALA A 161 -4.23 -7.11 4.69
C ALA A 161 -3.12 -8.18 4.70
N GLY A 162 -1.85 -7.80 4.80
CA GLY A 162 -0.72 -8.74 4.80
C GLY A 162 -0.46 -9.42 3.46
N LEU A 163 -0.93 -8.84 2.36
CA LEU A 163 -0.77 -9.46 1.05
C LEU A 163 0.69 -9.54 0.59
N ASN A 164 1.59 -8.67 1.07
CA ASN A 164 3.01 -8.76 0.75
C ASN A 164 3.75 -9.84 1.56
N LEU A 165 3.25 -10.22 2.75
CA LEU A 165 3.78 -11.36 3.52
C LEU A 165 3.66 -12.70 2.77
N LEU A 166 2.82 -12.75 1.73
CA LEU A 166 2.60 -13.91 0.88
C LEU A 166 3.42 -13.86 -0.41
N PHE A 167 4.49 -13.05 -0.46
CA PHE A 167 5.34 -12.89 -1.65
C PHE A 167 5.80 -14.22 -2.26
N ASP A 168 6.04 -15.26 -1.45
CA ASP A 168 6.50 -16.57 -1.90
C ASP A 168 5.42 -17.39 -2.63
N ARG A 169 4.18 -16.91 -2.68
CA ARG A 169 3.02 -17.61 -3.25
C ARG A 169 2.55 -17.04 -4.57
N TYR A 170 3.21 -16.01 -5.07
CA TYR A 170 2.86 -15.34 -6.31
C TYR A 170 3.73 -15.79 -7.46
N ARG A 171 3.18 -15.72 -8.67
CA ARG A 171 3.96 -15.83 -9.90
C ARG A 171 4.55 -14.46 -10.21
N TYR A 172 5.80 -14.44 -10.64
CA TYR A 172 6.49 -13.22 -11.05
C TYR A 172 6.85 -13.27 -12.53
N GLU A 173 6.66 -12.15 -13.23
CA GLU A 173 7.08 -11.93 -14.61
C GLU A 173 7.91 -10.64 -14.68
N PHE A 174 9.21 -10.79 -14.91
CA PHE A 174 10.23 -9.73 -14.97
C PHE A 174 10.75 -9.68 -16.41
N GLY A 175 10.03 -8.98 -17.28
CA GLY A 175 10.26 -9.09 -18.72
C GLY A 175 10.11 -10.52 -19.22
N ASP A 176 11.18 -11.10 -19.78
CA ASP A 176 11.19 -12.48 -20.30
C ASP A 176 11.46 -13.54 -19.21
N ARG A 177 11.78 -13.14 -17.98
CA ARG A 177 12.07 -14.04 -16.86
C ARG A 177 10.82 -14.27 -16.03
N THR A 178 10.62 -15.51 -15.56
CA THR A 178 9.52 -15.83 -14.66
C THR A 178 9.98 -16.66 -13.48
N ALA A 179 9.36 -16.48 -12.31
CA ALA A 179 9.62 -17.27 -11.12
C ALA A 179 8.34 -17.47 -10.28
N GLY A 180 8.44 -18.33 -9.26
CA GLY A 180 7.34 -18.67 -8.37
C GLY A 180 6.40 -19.74 -8.96
N PRO A 181 5.37 -20.13 -8.19
CA PRO A 181 4.49 -21.24 -8.55
C PRO A 181 3.73 -20.99 -9.85
N ALA A 182 3.75 -21.97 -10.77
CA ALA A 182 3.13 -21.83 -12.09
C ALA A 182 1.59 -21.70 -12.03
N ASP A 183 0.98 -22.22 -10.96
CA ASP A 183 -0.47 -22.20 -10.67
C ASP A 183 -0.86 -21.14 -9.63
N ALA A 184 0.03 -20.20 -9.31
CA ALA A 184 -0.27 -19.11 -8.38
C ALA A 184 -1.48 -18.28 -8.89
N PRO A 185 -2.46 -17.96 -8.01
CA PRO A 185 -3.63 -17.17 -8.41
C PRO A 185 -3.29 -15.74 -8.81
N ALA A 186 -2.27 -15.15 -8.19
CA ALA A 186 -1.77 -13.83 -8.53
C ALA A 186 -0.48 -13.92 -9.36
N THR A 187 -0.44 -13.10 -10.41
CA THR A 187 0.77 -12.82 -11.16
C THR A 187 1.15 -11.35 -10.98
N VAL A 188 2.40 -11.12 -10.58
CA VAL A 188 3.02 -9.81 -10.42
C VAL A 188 3.92 -9.56 -11.61
N ARG A 189 3.56 -8.54 -12.41
CA ARG A 189 4.34 -8.09 -13.57
C ARG A 189 5.06 -6.80 -13.26
N THR A 190 6.34 -6.76 -13.63
CA THR A 190 7.18 -5.58 -13.47
C THR A 190 8.16 -5.45 -14.64
N THR A 191 8.58 -4.22 -14.92
CA THR A 191 9.67 -3.92 -15.84
C THR A 191 10.99 -3.82 -15.07
N VAL A 192 12.00 -4.58 -15.47
CA VAL A 192 13.36 -4.40 -14.95
C VAL A 192 14.02 -3.21 -15.63
N ARG A 193 14.58 -2.31 -14.85
CA ARG A 193 15.44 -1.19 -15.26
C ARG A 193 16.86 -1.40 -14.78
N GLY A 194 17.78 -0.60 -15.31
CA GLY A 194 19.21 -0.69 -14.98
C GLY A 194 19.93 -1.80 -15.74
N ASP A 195 21.22 -1.93 -15.47
CA ASP A 195 22.10 -2.90 -16.13
C ASP A 195 22.19 -4.24 -15.37
N GLU A 196 21.79 -4.26 -14.09
CA GLU A 196 21.86 -5.41 -13.22
C GLU A 196 20.51 -6.14 -13.11
N ASP A 197 20.56 -7.46 -13.23
CA ASP A 197 19.40 -8.33 -13.13
C ASP A 197 19.07 -8.61 -11.64
N PRO A 198 17.81 -8.42 -11.19
CA PRO A 198 17.44 -8.81 -9.84
C PRO A 198 17.56 -10.33 -9.63
N PRO A 199 17.93 -10.78 -8.42
CA PRO A 199 17.97 -12.19 -8.08
C PRO A 199 16.55 -12.76 -8.10
N LEU A 200 16.29 -13.66 -9.04
CA LEU A 200 14.97 -14.24 -9.24
C LEU A 200 15.09 -15.77 -9.26
N PRO A 201 15.31 -16.41 -8.10
CA PRO A 201 15.33 -17.88 -8.03
C PRO A 201 13.98 -18.46 -8.44
N ASP A 202 13.99 -19.63 -9.10
CA ASP A 202 12.76 -20.32 -9.53
C ASP A 202 11.85 -20.64 -8.33
N ASP A 203 12.46 -21.17 -7.27
CA ASP A 203 11.81 -21.45 -5.99
C ASP A 203 11.98 -20.27 -5.02
N PRO A 204 10.92 -19.88 -4.29
CA PRO A 204 11.00 -18.82 -3.30
C PRO A 204 11.81 -19.24 -2.06
N PRO A 205 12.35 -18.28 -1.30
CA PRO A 205 12.92 -18.53 0.02
C PRO A 205 11.95 -19.24 0.97
N ALA A 206 12.48 -20.14 1.80
CA ALA A 206 11.67 -20.82 2.81
C ALA A 206 11.23 -19.85 3.91
N VAL A 207 9.95 -19.90 4.30
CA VAL A 207 9.35 -19.02 5.31
C VAL A 207 8.93 -19.83 6.53
N HIS A 208 9.39 -19.40 7.71
CA HIS A 208 9.06 -19.99 9.01
C HIS A 208 7.70 -19.49 9.52
N SER A 209 7.52 -18.16 9.53
CA SER A 209 6.32 -17.49 10.05
C SER A 209 6.10 -16.16 9.33
N ARG A 210 4.85 -15.67 9.36
CA ARG A 210 4.42 -14.40 8.76
C ARG A 210 3.63 -13.62 9.79
N VAL A 211 4.16 -12.47 10.21
CA VAL A 211 3.47 -11.58 11.14
C VAL A 211 3.42 -10.18 10.54
N GLY A 212 2.28 -9.51 10.62
CA GLY A 212 2.15 -8.11 10.23
C GLY A 212 1.63 -7.28 11.39
N ILE A 213 2.14 -6.07 11.57
CA ILE A 213 1.69 -5.12 12.60
C ILE A 213 1.06 -3.91 11.92
N ASP A 214 -0.24 -3.70 12.12
CA ASP A 214 -1.01 -2.60 11.53
C ASP A 214 -1.94 -1.96 12.57
N LEU A 215 -2.15 -0.64 12.46
CA LEU A 215 -3.13 0.06 13.31
C LEU A 215 -4.57 -0.35 12.98
N ASN A 216 -4.83 -0.71 11.72
CA ASN A 216 -6.15 -1.09 11.23
C ASN A 216 -6.02 -2.21 10.18
N PRO A 217 -5.63 -3.43 10.60
CA PRO A 217 -5.47 -4.55 9.68
C PRO A 217 -6.81 -4.93 9.07
N MET A 218 -6.77 -5.40 7.83
CA MET A 218 -7.95 -5.83 7.08
C MET A 218 -8.00 -7.36 6.98
N ASP A 219 -9.12 -7.97 7.33
CA ASP A 219 -9.31 -9.41 7.23
C ASP A 219 -9.97 -9.78 5.90
N VAL A 220 -9.17 -10.21 4.92
CA VAL A 220 -9.67 -10.61 3.60
C VAL A 220 -10.56 -11.87 3.60
N THR A 221 -10.67 -12.58 4.73
CA THR A 221 -11.66 -13.65 4.89
C THR A 221 -13.04 -13.10 5.24
N ASP A 222 -13.11 -11.88 5.76
CA ASP A 222 -14.34 -11.09 5.84
C ASP A 222 -14.66 -10.45 4.48
N ARG A 223 -15.92 -10.57 4.09
CA ARG A 223 -16.37 -10.09 2.78
C ARG A 223 -16.33 -8.57 2.69
N ASP A 224 -16.69 -7.86 3.76
CA ASP A 224 -16.77 -6.40 3.72
C ASP A 224 -15.38 -5.78 3.63
N ASP A 225 -14.38 -6.40 4.26
CA ASP A 225 -12.99 -6.01 4.16
C ASP A 225 -12.39 -6.29 2.78
N ALA A 226 -12.68 -7.47 2.21
CA ALA A 226 -12.26 -7.79 0.85
C ALA A 226 -12.91 -6.85 -0.20
N ASP A 227 -14.22 -6.57 -0.07
CA ASP A 227 -14.93 -5.65 -0.95
C ASP A 227 -14.42 -4.20 -0.81
N TRP A 228 -14.02 -3.78 0.39
CA TRP A 228 -13.38 -2.48 0.59
C TRP A 228 -12.02 -2.39 -0.10
N LEU A 229 -11.16 -3.41 0.02
CA LEU A 229 -9.87 -3.45 -0.67
C LEU A 229 -10.03 -3.41 -2.19
N ARG A 230 -11.03 -4.12 -2.75
CA ARG A 230 -11.37 -4.04 -4.18
C ARG A 230 -11.78 -2.63 -4.61
N ALA A 231 -12.54 -1.94 -3.77
CA ALA A 231 -13.03 -0.59 -4.07
C ALA A 231 -11.93 0.48 -4.04
N LEU A 232 -10.83 0.23 -3.34
CA LEU A 232 -9.64 1.11 -3.33
C LEU A 232 -8.81 1.04 -4.61
N VAL A 233 -9.04 0.05 -5.48
CA VAL A 233 -8.42 0.01 -6.81
C VAL A 233 -9.27 0.80 -7.79
N TRP A 234 -8.65 1.79 -8.45
CA TRP A 234 -9.36 2.71 -9.33
C TRP A 234 -10.04 2.00 -10.52
N PRO A 235 -11.12 2.57 -11.09
CA PRO A 235 -11.95 1.92 -12.09
C PRO A 235 -11.18 1.44 -13.32
N GLU A 236 -10.17 2.16 -13.78
CA GLU A 236 -9.40 1.84 -14.99
C GLU A 236 -8.19 0.93 -14.72
N HIS A 237 -7.86 0.66 -13.44
CA HIS A 237 -6.67 -0.10 -13.06
C HIS A 237 -6.90 -1.62 -13.08
N ASP A 238 -7.25 -2.16 -14.24
CA ASP A 238 -7.59 -3.57 -14.43
C ASP A 238 -6.50 -4.54 -13.98
N GLU A 239 -5.24 -4.26 -14.30
CA GLU A 239 -4.13 -5.14 -13.92
C GLU A 239 -3.98 -5.20 -12.40
N ARG A 240 -4.04 -4.04 -11.72
CA ARG A 240 -4.00 -3.98 -10.25
C ARG A 240 -5.15 -4.76 -9.64
N ARG A 241 -6.37 -4.66 -10.20
CA ARG A 241 -7.52 -5.47 -9.75
C ARG A 241 -7.29 -6.97 -9.91
N ARG A 242 -6.79 -7.43 -11.06
CA ARG A 242 -6.53 -8.86 -11.30
C ARG A 242 -5.47 -9.41 -10.34
N THR A 243 -4.38 -8.67 -10.12
CA THR A 243 -3.34 -9.06 -9.16
C THR A 243 -3.89 -9.07 -7.73
N LEU A 244 -4.70 -8.08 -7.35
CA LEU A 244 -5.35 -8.03 -6.04
C LEU A 244 -6.29 -9.22 -5.81
N GLU A 245 -7.13 -9.57 -6.80
CA GLU A 245 -8.06 -10.69 -6.66
C GLU A 245 -7.34 -12.01 -6.40
N GLY A 246 -6.27 -12.29 -7.17
CA GLY A 246 -5.44 -13.48 -6.93
C GLY A 246 -4.75 -13.45 -5.56
N ALA A 247 -4.36 -12.28 -5.07
CA ALA A 247 -3.73 -12.13 -3.76
C ALA A 247 -4.73 -12.36 -2.62
N ILE A 248 -5.94 -11.82 -2.74
CA ILE A 248 -7.07 -12.09 -1.83
C ILE A 248 -7.37 -13.59 -1.82
N GLU A 249 -7.47 -14.23 -2.98
CA GLU A 249 -7.71 -15.67 -3.09
C GLU A 249 -6.59 -16.49 -2.42
N THR A 250 -5.34 -16.05 -2.54
CA THR A 250 -4.18 -16.68 -1.89
C THR A 250 -4.24 -16.53 -0.37
N ALA A 251 -4.54 -15.34 0.12
CA ALA A 251 -4.65 -15.04 1.54
C ALA A 251 -5.85 -15.74 2.19
N GLN A 252 -6.98 -15.87 1.50
CA GLN A 252 -8.15 -16.61 2.00
C GLN A 252 -7.89 -18.10 2.22
N ARG A 253 -6.91 -18.68 1.49
CA ARG A 253 -6.53 -20.09 1.67
C ARG A 253 -5.66 -20.32 2.89
N ASP A 254 -4.75 -19.40 3.18
CA ASP A 254 -3.83 -19.49 4.31
C ASP A 254 -3.37 -18.08 4.71
N PRO A 255 -4.18 -17.40 5.56
CA PRO A 255 -3.99 -15.98 5.87
C PRO A 255 -2.77 -15.75 6.77
N PRO A 256 -2.04 -14.63 6.57
CA PRO A 256 -0.96 -14.24 7.48
C PRO A 256 -1.51 -13.87 8.86
N ASN A 257 -0.66 -13.95 9.89
CA ASN A 257 -1.02 -13.48 11.22
C ASN A 257 -0.92 -11.95 11.27
N LEU A 258 -2.04 -11.26 11.47
CA LEU A 258 -2.09 -9.80 11.58
C LEU A 258 -2.37 -9.40 13.03
N VAL A 259 -1.50 -8.55 13.57
CA VAL A 259 -1.62 -7.97 14.90
C VAL A 259 -2.12 -6.54 14.74
N THR A 260 -3.24 -6.21 15.38
CA THR A 260 -3.67 -4.83 15.55
C THR A 260 -2.77 -4.18 16.59
N GLY A 261 -1.93 -3.23 16.18
CA GLY A 261 -0.94 -2.63 17.05
C GLY A 261 -0.19 -1.45 16.42
N ASP A 262 0.51 -0.71 17.27
CA ASP A 262 1.43 0.34 16.86
C ASP A 262 2.78 -0.27 16.49
N LEU A 263 3.35 0.16 15.36
CA LEU A 263 4.57 -0.41 14.82
C LEU A 263 5.81 -0.20 15.72
N LEU A 264 5.79 0.77 16.62
CA LEU A 264 6.89 1.04 17.56
C LEU A 264 6.63 0.33 18.88
N GLU A 265 5.41 0.40 19.41
CA GLU A 265 5.08 -0.18 20.72
C GLU A 265 5.03 -1.71 20.70
N ASP A 266 4.49 -2.31 19.63
CA ASP A 266 4.21 -3.75 19.56
C ASP A 266 5.31 -4.57 18.88
N LEU A 267 6.20 -3.95 18.11
CA LEU A 267 7.30 -4.64 17.42
C LEU A 267 8.21 -5.43 18.37
N PRO A 268 8.62 -4.92 19.55
CA PRO A 268 9.46 -5.69 20.47
C PRO A 268 8.84 -7.02 20.91
N ALA A 269 7.52 -7.05 21.13
CA ALA A 269 6.81 -8.26 21.53
C ALA A 269 6.77 -9.28 20.37
N VAL A 270 6.45 -8.81 19.16
CA VAL A 270 6.45 -9.65 17.95
C VAL A 270 7.83 -10.25 17.67
N LEU A 271 8.90 -9.46 17.80
CA LEU A 271 10.26 -9.95 17.62
C LEU A 271 10.69 -10.92 18.72
N ALA A 272 10.20 -10.78 19.95
CA ALA A 272 10.52 -11.68 21.05
C ALA A 272 9.82 -13.05 20.92
N ASP A 273 8.68 -13.12 20.21
CA ASP A 273 7.96 -14.37 19.96
C ASP A 273 8.61 -15.25 18.88
N VAL A 274 9.50 -14.69 18.05
CA VAL A 274 10.26 -15.46 17.07
C VAL A 274 11.41 -16.22 17.76
N PRO A 275 11.55 -17.54 17.58
CA PRO A 275 12.67 -18.31 18.16
C PRO A 275 14.05 -17.69 17.89
N ASP A 276 14.95 -17.73 18.86
CA ASP A 276 16.26 -17.06 18.80
C ASP A 276 17.15 -17.57 17.64
N ASP A 277 16.97 -18.82 17.22
CA ASP A 277 17.71 -19.47 16.14
C ASP A 277 17.11 -19.24 14.75
N VAL A 278 15.96 -18.56 14.65
CA VAL A 278 15.30 -18.24 13.38
C VAL A 278 15.68 -16.82 12.94
N PRO A 279 16.27 -16.63 11.75
CA PRO A 279 16.57 -15.31 11.21
C PRO A 279 15.29 -14.53 10.90
N VAL A 280 15.28 -13.24 11.23
CA VAL A 280 14.14 -12.34 10.99
C VAL A 280 14.41 -11.48 9.75
N CYS A 281 13.44 -11.44 8.84
CA CYS A 281 13.34 -10.42 7.81
C CYS A 281 12.18 -9.50 8.16
N LEU A 282 12.50 -8.36 8.79
CA LEU A 282 11.60 -7.25 9.00
C LEU A 282 11.52 -6.47 7.68
N PHE A 283 10.33 -6.04 7.27
CA PHE A 283 10.22 -5.19 6.09
C PHE A 283 9.03 -4.25 6.16
N ASP A 284 9.15 -3.19 5.39
CA ASP A 284 8.07 -2.29 5.03
C ASP A 284 8.32 -1.80 3.61
N THR A 285 7.24 -1.49 2.89
CA THR A 285 7.38 -1.04 1.50
C THR A 285 7.21 0.46 1.34
N LEU A 286 6.36 1.07 2.18
CA LEU A 286 6.03 2.49 2.08
C LEU A 286 5.26 2.99 3.30
N VAL A 287 5.41 2.41 4.50
CA VAL A 287 4.65 2.89 5.67
C VAL A 287 5.34 4.09 6.32
N LEU A 288 6.68 4.15 6.26
CA LEU A 288 7.48 5.09 7.04
C LEU A 288 7.29 6.56 6.63
N TYR A 289 6.84 6.85 5.40
CA TYR A 289 6.53 8.24 5.00
C TYR A 289 5.34 8.85 5.77
N GLN A 290 4.49 8.00 6.36
CA GLN A 290 3.32 8.42 7.14
C GLN A 290 3.65 8.62 8.62
N VAL A 291 4.87 8.23 9.03
CA VAL A 291 5.30 8.21 10.41
C VAL A 291 6.11 9.47 10.72
N PRO A 292 5.88 10.16 11.85
CA PRO A 292 6.70 11.30 12.24
C PRO A 292 8.17 10.93 12.41
N GLU A 293 9.08 11.84 12.06
CA GLU A 293 10.54 11.60 12.13
C GLU A 293 11.00 11.05 13.48
N ALA A 294 10.51 11.61 14.59
CA ALA A 294 10.86 11.15 15.94
C ALA A 294 10.43 9.70 16.23
N VAL A 295 9.36 9.21 15.59
CA VAL A 295 8.92 7.81 15.71
C VAL A 295 9.80 6.92 14.83
N ARG A 296 10.19 7.40 13.65
CA ARG A 296 11.12 6.71 12.76
C ARG A 296 12.50 6.52 13.40
N GLU A 297 13.04 7.55 14.05
CA GLU A 297 14.30 7.46 14.81
C GLU A 297 14.22 6.40 15.93
N GLN A 298 13.11 6.36 16.67
CA GLN A 298 12.90 5.36 17.74
C GLN A 298 12.73 3.94 17.20
N LEU A 299 12.05 3.78 16.06
CA LEU A 299 11.93 2.49 15.38
C LEU A 299 13.31 1.99 14.95
N ASP A 300 14.10 2.85 14.33
CA ASP A 300 15.45 2.56 13.88
C ASP A 300 16.38 2.17 15.05
N GLU A 301 16.34 2.89 16.17
CA GLU A 301 17.03 2.50 17.42
C GLU A 301 16.59 1.11 17.90
N THR A 302 15.29 0.84 17.94
CA THR A 302 14.72 -0.46 18.36
C THR A 302 15.22 -1.59 17.46
N VAL A 303 15.13 -1.41 16.13
CA VAL A 303 15.58 -2.42 15.16
C VAL A 303 17.07 -2.69 15.31
N ARG A 304 17.90 -1.66 15.52
CA ARG A 304 19.35 -1.83 15.77
C ARG A 304 19.65 -2.60 17.05
N GLU A 305 18.90 -2.37 18.12
CA GLU A 305 19.06 -3.14 19.36
C GLU A 305 18.77 -4.63 19.17
N PHE A 306 17.74 -4.97 18.39
CA PHE A 306 17.43 -6.36 18.07
C PHE A 306 18.46 -6.97 17.11
N ALA A 307 18.87 -6.26 16.06
CA ALA A 307 19.90 -6.72 15.12
C ALA A 307 21.26 -7.00 15.80
N ALA A 308 21.57 -6.30 16.90
CA ALA A 308 22.76 -6.59 17.69
C ALA A 308 22.69 -7.90 18.51
N ARG A 309 21.50 -8.49 18.69
CA ARG A 309 21.25 -9.65 19.56
C ARG A 309 20.85 -10.91 18.80
N ARG A 310 20.30 -10.78 17.60
CA ARG A 310 19.84 -11.88 16.74
C ARG A 310 20.07 -11.56 15.25
N PRO A 311 20.07 -12.56 14.35
CA PRO A 311 20.10 -12.32 12.91
C PRO A 311 18.79 -11.64 12.48
N LEU A 312 18.80 -10.30 12.42
CA LEU A 312 17.69 -9.48 11.96
C LEU A 312 18.17 -8.65 10.76
N HIS A 313 17.40 -8.74 9.68
CA HIS A 313 17.56 -7.99 8.46
C HIS A 313 16.32 -7.12 8.27
N TRP A 314 16.49 -5.82 8.12
CA TRP A 314 15.41 -4.89 7.86
C TRP A 314 15.47 -4.38 6.42
N LEU A 315 14.40 -4.58 5.66
CA LEU A 315 14.20 -4.03 4.32
C LEU A 315 13.22 -2.85 4.42
N ALA A 316 13.72 -1.63 4.32
CA ALA A 316 12.93 -0.41 4.52
C ALA A 316 12.66 0.31 3.20
N GLY A 317 11.40 0.71 2.98
CA GLY A 317 10.98 1.46 1.80
C GLY A 317 11.07 2.96 2.05
N GLU A 318 12.03 3.60 1.39
CA GLU A 318 12.40 4.99 1.62
C GLU A 318 12.07 5.90 0.45
N THR A 319 11.25 6.92 0.70
CA THR A 319 10.92 7.93 -0.31
C THR A 319 12.05 8.93 -0.45
N VAL A 320 12.59 9.09 -1.65
CA VAL A 320 13.42 10.25 -2.00
C VAL A 320 12.55 11.20 -2.80
N PHE A 321 12.39 12.43 -2.32
CA PHE A 321 11.58 13.43 -3.04
C PHE A 321 12.26 13.78 -4.38
N GLY A 322 11.69 13.26 -5.47
CA GLY A 322 12.10 13.47 -6.86
C GLY A 322 11.40 12.49 -7.80
N ASP A 323 10.71 13.00 -8.83
CA ASP A 323 9.75 12.27 -9.68
C ASP A 323 10.33 11.11 -10.54
N GLN A 324 11.65 10.90 -10.49
CA GLN A 324 12.37 9.95 -11.35
C GLN A 324 13.06 8.80 -10.58
N ASP A 325 13.22 8.92 -9.25
CA ASP A 325 14.08 8.02 -8.48
C ASP A 325 13.33 6.85 -7.81
N GLY A 326 11.99 6.91 -7.77
CA GLY A 326 11.14 5.91 -7.13
C GLY A 326 11.37 5.78 -5.63
N ILE A 327 10.94 4.66 -5.06
CA ILE A 327 11.16 4.28 -3.66
C ILE A 327 12.45 3.49 -3.57
N ARG A 328 13.35 3.88 -2.68
CA ARG A 328 14.57 3.12 -2.37
C ARG A 328 14.23 1.98 -1.41
N LEU A 329 14.71 0.79 -1.70
CA LEU A 329 14.66 -0.34 -0.79
C LEU A 329 16.03 -0.48 -0.13
N GLU A 330 16.14 -0.03 1.10
CA GLU A 330 17.36 -0.08 1.89
C GLU A 330 17.39 -1.33 2.77
N TRP A 331 18.59 -1.88 2.97
CA TRP A 331 18.79 -3.11 3.72
C TRP A 331 19.74 -2.89 4.90
N THR A 332 19.18 -2.93 6.09
CA THR A 332 19.90 -2.77 7.35
C THR A 332 20.12 -4.11 8.05
N ARG A 333 21.35 -4.34 8.52
CA ARG A 333 21.73 -5.56 9.27
C ARG A 333 22.94 -5.32 10.17
N ALA A 334 23.18 -6.23 11.11
CA ALA A 334 24.47 -6.30 11.81
C ALA A 334 25.52 -7.01 10.95
N GLU A 335 26.70 -6.41 10.81
CA GLU A 335 27.87 -6.92 10.09
C GLU A 335 29.14 -6.55 10.89
N ASP A 336 29.94 -7.56 11.27
CA ASP A 336 31.19 -7.41 12.04
C ASP A 336 31.09 -6.55 13.32
N GLY A 337 29.95 -6.65 14.02
CA GLY A 337 29.69 -5.90 15.26
C GLY A 337 29.32 -4.43 15.04
N THR A 338 29.09 -4.03 13.79
CA THR A 338 28.52 -2.73 13.40
C THR A 338 27.18 -2.92 12.70
N VAL A 339 26.35 -1.88 12.63
CA VAL A 339 25.14 -1.89 11.80
C VAL A 339 25.47 -1.24 10.46
N ARG A 340 25.14 -1.93 9.37
CA ARG A 340 25.31 -1.47 8.00
C ARG A 340 23.96 -1.35 7.32
N THR A 341 23.81 -0.30 6.51
CA THR A 341 22.67 -0.09 5.63
C THR A 341 23.19 0.06 4.21
N ASP A 342 22.73 -0.78 3.29
CA ASP A 342 23.06 -0.71 1.86
C ASP A 342 21.78 -0.46 1.04
N LEU A 343 21.89 0.18 -0.12
CA LEU A 343 20.78 0.20 -1.08
C LEU A 343 20.73 -1.15 -1.80
N LEU A 344 19.54 -1.75 -1.94
CA LEU A 344 19.36 -2.97 -2.75
C LEU A 344 18.65 -2.71 -4.06
N ALA A 345 17.64 -1.84 -4.05
CA ALA A 345 16.83 -1.56 -5.23
C ALA A 345 16.19 -0.18 -5.18
N ALA A 346 15.72 0.29 -6.33
CA ALA A 346 14.68 1.29 -6.44
C ALA A 346 13.45 0.68 -7.11
N PHE A 347 12.25 1.10 -6.74
CA PHE A 347 11.01 0.61 -7.36
C PHE A 347 9.92 1.67 -7.41
N GLU A 348 8.98 1.51 -8.34
CA GLU A 348 7.83 2.40 -8.50
C GLU A 348 6.80 2.21 -7.37
N GLN A 349 6.06 3.26 -7.00
CA GLN A 349 5.11 3.24 -5.87
C GLN A 349 4.01 2.17 -5.96
N HIS A 350 3.71 1.64 -7.13
CA HIS A 350 2.81 0.52 -7.35
C HIS A 350 3.51 -0.70 -7.96
N GLY A 351 4.84 -0.71 -8.08
CA GLY A 351 5.62 -1.86 -8.55
C GLY A 351 5.69 -2.03 -10.07
N ASP A 352 5.41 -0.96 -10.85
CA ASP A 352 5.50 -0.98 -12.32
C ASP A 352 6.89 -1.28 -12.85
N TRP A 353 7.91 -0.83 -12.15
CA TRP A 353 9.29 -1.11 -12.45
C TRP A 353 10.10 -1.34 -11.18
N VAL A 354 11.19 -2.09 -11.34
CA VAL A 354 12.23 -2.30 -10.34
C VAL A 354 13.59 -2.10 -10.98
N GLU A 355 14.51 -1.47 -10.27
CA GLU A 355 15.90 -1.30 -10.64
C GLU A 355 16.77 -1.88 -9.54
N TRP A 356 17.50 -2.94 -9.86
CA TRP A 356 18.37 -3.63 -8.89
C TRP A 356 19.71 -2.89 -8.80
N ARG A 357 20.11 -2.50 -7.57
CA ARG A 357 21.30 -1.69 -7.30
C ARG A 357 22.01 -2.13 -6.02
N PRO A 358 22.45 -3.39 -5.90
CA PRO A 358 23.25 -3.79 -4.75
C PRO A 358 24.57 -3.02 -4.80
N ASP A 359 24.96 -2.36 -3.70
CA ASP A 359 26.28 -1.71 -3.63
C ASP A 359 27.40 -2.72 -3.99
N ASP A 360 28.29 -2.32 -4.90
CA ASP A 360 29.36 -3.14 -5.51
C ASP A 360 30.34 -3.79 -4.50
N ASP A 361 30.31 -3.35 -3.24
CA ASP A 361 31.19 -3.86 -2.17
C ASP A 361 30.68 -5.17 -1.52
N ALA A 362 29.62 -5.78 -2.04
CA ALA A 362 28.98 -6.99 -1.48
C ALA A 362 29.36 -8.33 -2.17
N ALA A 363 30.46 -8.38 -2.92
CA ALA A 363 30.94 -9.58 -3.64
C ALA A 363 32.06 -10.36 -2.94
#